data_AF-A0A917FUE1-F1
#
_entry.id   AF-A0A917FUE1-F1
#
_cell.length_a   1.000
_cell.length_b   1.000
_cell.length_c   1.000
_cell.angle_alpha   90.00
_cell.angle_beta   90.00
_cell.angle_gamma   90.00
#
_symmetry.space_group_name_H-M   'P 1'
#
loop_
_entity.id
_entity.type
_entity.pdbx_description
1 polymer ?
#
loop_
_entity_poly.entity_id
_entity_poly.type
_entity_poly.pdbx_seq_one_letter_code
_entity_poly.pdbx_strand_id
1 'polypeptide(L)'
;MSKEIPAPVIAVLAEHLPSIETHASLDNLFFHADAPGNPPEGSKTLKIQSWLRKINRDAEAPLKILGKLIECYMEIPKQDEEDKSLFGYSMPNPRKELKIKLQSILNRCNLCYIDGGIVSDGSSATSKSLAELIKSRDIPSIESEFNRSLENVNSEPREAVSAACNILESIFKVVDSSCKCNGLTSR
;
A
#
# COMPACT_ATOMS: atom_id res chain seq x y z
N MET A 1 -14.30 8.76 -12.20
CA MET A 1 -12.90 8.79 -12.70
C MET A 1 -12.25 7.50 -12.23
N SER A 2 -11.84 6.61 -13.14
CA SER A 2 -11.06 5.43 -12.75
C SER A 2 -9.75 5.90 -12.14
N LYS A 3 -9.39 5.36 -10.97
CA LYS A 3 -8.09 5.67 -10.37
C LYS A 3 -7.01 4.99 -11.19
N GLU A 4 -6.14 5.79 -11.77
CA GLU A 4 -4.97 5.32 -12.50
C GLU A 4 -3.92 4.76 -11.53
N ILE A 5 -3.03 3.91 -12.04
CA ILE A 5 -1.84 3.47 -11.32
C ILE A 5 -0.92 4.68 -11.13
N PRO A 6 -0.57 5.05 -9.87
CA PRO A 6 0.28 6.20 -9.61
C PRO A 6 1.67 6.03 -10.22
N ALA A 7 2.22 7.11 -10.80
CA ALA A 7 3.57 7.12 -11.37
C ALA A 7 4.67 6.60 -10.41
N PRO A 8 4.63 6.87 -9.09
CA PRO A 8 5.61 6.29 -8.17
C PRO A 8 5.58 4.76 -8.10
N VAL A 9 4.39 4.15 -8.22
CA VAL A 9 4.23 2.68 -8.24
C VAL A 9 4.83 2.12 -9.53
N ILE A 10 4.58 2.78 -10.66
CA ILE A 10 5.15 2.40 -11.96
C ILE A 10 6.69 2.43 -11.92
N ALA A 11 7.27 3.46 -11.30
CA ALA A 11 8.71 3.60 -11.18
C ALA A 11 9.34 2.44 -10.38
N VAL A 12 8.78 2.11 -9.22
CA VAL A 12 9.28 1.00 -8.37
C VAL A 12 9.21 -0.33 -9.11
N LEU A 13 8.10 -0.63 -9.79
CA LEU A 13 7.98 -1.88 -10.54
C LEU A 13 8.98 -1.95 -11.70
N ALA A 14 9.19 -0.84 -12.41
CA ALA A 14 10.13 -0.80 -13.53
C ALA A 14 11.60 -0.89 -13.10
N GLU A 15 11.93 -0.49 -11.88
CA GLU A 15 13.28 -0.58 -11.30
C GLU A 15 13.57 -2.00 -10.81
N HIS A 16 12.59 -2.66 -10.16
CA HIS A 16 12.82 -3.92 -9.45
C HIS A 16 12.46 -5.18 -10.23
N LEU A 17 11.37 -5.20 -11.01
CA LEU A 17 10.99 -6.39 -11.77
C LEU A 17 12.05 -6.88 -12.77
N PRO A 18 12.85 -6.01 -13.44
CA PRO A 18 13.90 -6.47 -14.34
C PRO A 18 14.99 -7.32 -13.67
N SER A 19 15.23 -7.18 -12.37
CA SER A 19 16.24 -8.00 -11.68
C SER A 19 15.71 -9.38 -11.29
N ILE A 20 14.38 -9.52 -11.20
CA ILE A 20 13.70 -10.75 -10.77
C ILE A 20 13.24 -11.58 -11.98
N GLU A 21 12.78 -10.91 -13.05
CA GLU A 21 12.12 -11.54 -14.18
C GLU A 21 12.92 -11.49 -15.49
N THR A 22 12.66 -12.47 -16.34
CA THR A 22 13.15 -12.54 -17.72
C THR A 22 12.15 -11.87 -18.67
N HIS A 23 12.55 -11.64 -19.94
CA HIS A 23 11.61 -11.09 -20.92
C HIS A 23 10.36 -11.95 -21.10
N ALA A 24 10.51 -13.28 -21.14
CA ALA A 24 9.40 -14.20 -21.32
C ALA A 24 8.51 -14.29 -20.07
N SER A 25 9.11 -14.29 -18.87
CA SER A 25 8.31 -14.34 -17.64
C SER A 25 7.56 -13.04 -17.38
N LEU A 26 8.11 -11.88 -17.76
CA LEU A 26 7.37 -10.61 -17.77
C LEU A 26 6.15 -10.68 -18.69
N ASP A 27 6.28 -11.24 -19.90
CA ASP A 27 5.15 -11.34 -20.82
C ASP A 27 4.03 -12.19 -20.24
N ASN A 28 4.36 -13.36 -19.71
CA ASN A 28 3.40 -14.22 -19.04
C ASN A 28 2.76 -13.53 -17.83
N LEU A 29 3.53 -12.79 -17.03
CA LEU A 29 3.04 -12.08 -15.85
C LEU A 29 1.99 -11.03 -16.23
N PHE A 30 2.27 -10.19 -17.22
CA PHE A 30 1.33 -9.16 -17.67
C PHE A 30 0.11 -9.75 -18.40
N PHE A 31 0.28 -10.83 -19.18
CA PHE A 31 -0.85 -11.52 -19.78
C PHE A 31 -1.77 -12.15 -18.72
N HIS A 32 -1.21 -12.78 -17.70
CA HIS A 32 -1.97 -13.34 -16.57
C HIS A 32 -2.75 -12.26 -15.80
N ALA A 33 -2.22 -11.03 -15.75
CA ALA A 33 -2.89 -9.89 -15.14
C ALA A 33 -3.99 -9.26 -16.02
N ASP A 34 -4.27 -9.81 -17.21
CA ASP A 34 -5.18 -9.24 -18.21
C ASP A 34 -4.74 -7.86 -18.75
N ALA A 35 -3.43 -7.64 -18.88
CA ALA A 35 -2.91 -6.37 -19.38
C ALA A 35 -3.22 -6.18 -20.88
N PRO A 36 -3.64 -4.97 -21.31
CA PRO A 36 -4.13 -4.74 -22.66
C PRO A 36 -3.02 -4.72 -23.71
N GLY A 37 -3.30 -5.40 -24.83
CA GLY A 37 -2.51 -5.41 -26.07
C GLY A 37 -1.21 -6.19 -26.01
N ASN A 38 -0.37 -6.00 -27.03
CA ASN A 38 0.83 -6.82 -27.23
C ASN A 38 2.04 -6.35 -26.39
N PRO A 39 2.99 -7.26 -26.12
CA PRO A 39 4.20 -6.96 -25.37
C PRO A 39 5.00 -5.82 -26.03
N PRO A 40 5.31 -4.74 -25.30
CA PRO A 40 6.12 -3.66 -25.84
C PRO A 40 7.56 -4.09 -26.15
N GLU A 41 8.19 -3.45 -27.13
CA GLU A 41 9.61 -3.65 -27.45
C GLU A 41 10.54 -2.81 -26.56
N GLY A 42 11.82 -3.19 -26.51
CA GLY A 42 12.87 -2.46 -25.78
C GLY A 42 13.39 -3.19 -24.55
N SER A 43 14.07 -2.44 -23.66
CA SER A 43 14.60 -2.98 -22.41
C SER A 43 13.49 -3.42 -21.45
N LYS A 44 13.77 -4.37 -20.55
CA LYS A 44 12.80 -4.84 -19.56
C LYS A 44 12.13 -3.68 -18.80
N THR A 45 12.92 -2.70 -18.35
CA THR A 45 12.44 -1.49 -17.69
C THR A 45 11.47 -0.69 -18.57
N LEU A 46 11.84 -0.38 -19.82
CA LEU A 46 10.98 0.38 -20.73
C LEU A 46 9.70 -0.38 -21.08
N LYS A 47 9.79 -1.71 -21.21
CA LYS A 47 8.67 -2.60 -21.45
C LYS A 47 7.65 -2.54 -20.31
N ILE A 48 8.10 -2.69 -19.07
CA ILE A 48 7.26 -2.59 -17.87
C ILE A 48 6.59 -1.20 -17.79
N GLN A 49 7.35 -0.12 -17.95
CA GLN A 49 6.79 1.24 -17.90
C GLN A 49 5.73 1.47 -18.99
N SER A 50 6.02 1.03 -20.22
CA SER A 50 5.11 1.21 -21.35
C SER A 50 3.82 0.44 -21.15
N TRP A 51 3.90 -0.78 -20.62
CA TRP A 51 2.71 -1.60 -20.36
C TRP A 51 1.86 -1.04 -19.22
N LEU A 52 2.48 -0.62 -18.11
CA LEU A 52 1.77 0.01 -16.99
C LEU A 52 1.11 1.33 -17.38
N ARG A 53 1.77 2.15 -18.20
CA ARG A 53 1.16 3.38 -18.77
C ARG A 53 0.02 3.05 -19.72
N LYS A 54 0.14 1.97 -20.49
CA LYS A 54 -0.92 1.49 -21.37
C LYS A 54 -2.13 0.97 -20.60
N ILE A 55 -1.91 0.26 -19.50
CA ILE A 55 -2.98 -0.16 -18.57
C ILE A 55 -3.77 1.06 -18.08
N ASN A 56 -3.09 2.15 -17.69
CA ASN A 56 -3.79 3.37 -17.28
C ASN A 56 -4.66 3.99 -18.39
N ARG A 57 -4.22 3.89 -19.65
CA ARG A 57 -4.91 4.50 -20.79
C ARG A 57 -6.07 3.65 -21.30
N ASP A 58 -5.86 2.35 -21.42
CA ASP A 58 -6.70 1.46 -22.21
C ASP A 58 -7.58 0.54 -21.34
N ALA A 59 -7.28 0.38 -20.05
CA ALA A 59 -8.04 -0.50 -19.17
C ALA A 59 -9.13 0.25 -18.38
N GLU A 60 -10.30 -0.38 -18.25
CA GLU A 60 -11.41 0.17 -17.45
C GLU A 60 -11.09 0.18 -15.94
N ALA A 61 -10.34 -0.83 -15.47
CA ALA A 61 -9.97 -0.99 -14.06
C ALA A 61 -8.45 -1.21 -13.86
N PRO A 62 -7.61 -0.17 -14.01
CA PRO A 62 -6.16 -0.27 -13.91
C PRO A 62 -5.64 -0.86 -12.59
N LEU A 63 -6.26 -0.50 -11.46
CA LEU A 63 -5.84 -1.00 -10.14
C LEU A 63 -6.11 -2.50 -9.95
N LYS A 64 -7.15 -3.05 -10.59
CA LYS A 64 -7.45 -4.49 -10.53
C LYS A 64 -6.37 -5.29 -11.24
N ILE A 65 -5.93 -4.81 -12.41
CA ILE A 65 -4.82 -5.40 -13.18
C ILE A 65 -3.52 -5.30 -12.38
N LEU A 66 -3.25 -4.13 -11.78
CA LEU A 66 -2.09 -3.93 -10.91
C LEU A 66 -2.07 -4.94 -9.76
N GLY A 67 -3.20 -5.15 -9.08
CA GLY A 67 -3.29 -6.07 -7.94
C GLY A 67 -2.93 -7.50 -8.32
N LYS A 68 -3.49 -8.02 -9.42
CA LYS A 68 -3.10 -9.32 -9.99
C LYS A 68 -1.62 -9.40 -10.35
N LEU A 69 -1.07 -8.32 -10.91
CA LEU A 69 0.33 -8.26 -11.33
C LEU A 69 1.29 -8.40 -10.14
N ILE A 70 0.95 -7.78 -9.01
CA ILE A 70 1.80 -7.73 -7.82
C ILE A 70 1.54 -8.86 -6.82
N GLU A 71 0.48 -9.64 -7.03
CA GLU A 71 0.03 -10.73 -6.17
C GLU A 71 1.17 -11.68 -5.78
N CYS A 72 1.91 -12.20 -6.77
CA CYS A 72 3.02 -13.13 -6.54
C CYS A 72 4.19 -12.54 -5.74
N TYR A 73 4.28 -11.21 -5.63
CA TYR A 73 5.33 -10.52 -4.87
C TYR A 73 4.84 -10.02 -3.51
N MET A 74 3.53 -9.86 -3.32
CA MET A 74 2.93 -9.48 -2.05
C MET A 74 2.68 -10.72 -1.18
N GLU A 75 2.24 -11.82 -1.78
CA GLU A 75 1.87 -13.07 -1.13
C GLU A 75 2.97 -14.13 -1.23
N ILE A 76 4.21 -13.70 -1.01
CA ILE A 76 5.36 -14.61 -0.95
C ILE A 76 5.18 -15.56 0.24
N PRO A 77 5.24 -16.89 0.05
CA PRO A 77 5.23 -17.84 1.15
C PRO A 77 6.36 -17.54 2.13
N LYS A 78 6.12 -17.68 3.44
CA LYS A 78 7.14 -17.38 4.48
C LYS A 78 8.47 -18.09 4.26
N GLN A 79 8.44 -19.29 3.69
CA GLN A 79 9.63 -20.08 3.35
C GLN A 79 10.49 -19.43 2.26
N ASP A 80 9.87 -18.63 1.39
CA ASP A 80 10.52 -17.92 0.29
C ASP A 80 10.86 -16.46 0.64
N GLU A 81 10.48 -15.99 1.85
CA GLU A 81 10.83 -14.66 2.37
C GLU A 81 12.21 -14.63 3.06
N GLU A 82 12.78 -15.79 3.37
CA GLU A 82 14.07 -15.88 4.06
C GLU A 82 15.22 -15.44 3.14
N ASP A 83 16.19 -14.76 3.73
CA ASP A 83 17.40 -14.36 3.02
C ASP A 83 18.22 -15.62 2.73
N LYS A 84 18.72 -15.75 1.50
CA LYS A 84 19.51 -16.91 1.13
C LYS A 84 20.88 -16.79 1.79
N SER A 85 21.19 -17.70 2.71
CA SER A 85 22.54 -17.83 3.26
C SER A 85 23.38 -18.66 2.30
N LEU A 86 24.37 -18.03 1.68
CA LEU A 86 25.34 -18.70 0.81
C LEU A 86 26.73 -18.43 1.39
N PHE A 87 27.42 -19.50 1.80
CA PHE A 87 28.75 -19.43 2.44
C PHE A 87 28.83 -18.51 3.68
N GLY A 88 27.77 -18.45 4.50
CA GLY A 88 27.74 -17.65 5.73
C GLY A 88 27.46 -16.15 5.52
N TYR A 89 27.25 -15.72 4.28
CA TYR A 89 26.79 -14.37 3.95
C TYR A 89 25.29 -14.40 3.67
N SER A 90 24.54 -13.53 4.35
CA SER A 90 23.12 -13.31 4.07
C SER A 90 22.98 -12.47 2.80
N MET A 91 22.43 -13.06 1.74
CA MET A 91 22.10 -12.33 0.52
C MET A 91 20.64 -11.85 0.59
N PRO A 92 20.39 -10.53 0.48
CA PRO A 92 19.04 -10.00 0.56
C PRO A 92 18.19 -10.54 -0.60
N ASN A 93 17.00 -11.03 -0.28
CA ASN A 93 16.08 -11.56 -1.28
C ASN A 93 15.44 -10.39 -2.07
N PRO A 94 15.66 -10.28 -3.41
CA PRO A 94 15.16 -9.16 -4.20
C PRO A 94 13.62 -9.08 -4.22
N ARG A 95 12.92 -10.21 -4.03
CA ARG A 95 11.46 -10.23 -3.93
C ARG A 95 10.96 -9.62 -2.63
N LYS A 96 11.65 -9.89 -1.52
CA LYS A 96 11.37 -9.29 -0.21
C LYS A 96 11.60 -7.78 -0.23
N GLU A 97 12.70 -7.34 -0.85
CA GLU A 97 12.97 -5.91 -1.02
C GLU A 97 11.86 -5.21 -1.83
N LEU A 98 11.44 -5.83 -2.95
CA LEU A 98 10.33 -5.34 -3.76
C LEU A 98 9.05 -5.25 -2.94
N LYS A 99 8.68 -6.28 -2.18
CA LYS A 99 7.49 -6.29 -1.31
C LYS A 99 7.49 -5.11 -0.34
N ILE A 100 8.59 -4.89 0.39
CA ILE A 100 8.71 -3.80 1.37
C ILE A 100 8.59 -2.43 0.68
N LYS A 101 9.29 -2.23 -0.44
CA LYS A 101 9.22 -0.98 -1.22
C LYS A 101 7.83 -0.74 -1.78
N LEU A 102 7.17 -1.79 -2.26
CA LEU A 102 5.83 -1.72 -2.84
C LEU A 102 4.78 -1.37 -1.78
N GLN A 103 4.85 -1.96 -0.60
CA GLN A 103 3.99 -1.60 0.54
C GLN A 103 4.17 -0.12 0.94
N SER A 104 5.42 0.34 1.02
CA SER A 104 5.72 1.74 1.36
C SER A 104 5.15 2.72 0.33
N ILE A 105 5.33 2.44 -0.96
CA ILE A 105 4.85 3.32 -2.03
C ILE A 105 3.32 3.31 -2.19
N LEU A 106 2.68 2.15 -2.04
CA LEU A 106 1.22 2.04 -2.06
C LEU A 106 0.62 2.88 -0.92
N ASN A 107 1.13 2.74 0.30
CA ASN A 107 0.70 3.54 1.43
C ASN A 107 0.89 5.05 1.19
N ARG A 108 2.03 5.45 0.62
CA ARG A 108 2.31 6.85 0.26
C ARG A 108 1.33 7.40 -0.78
N CYS A 109 0.80 6.55 -1.64
CA CYS A 109 -0.20 6.90 -2.65
C CYS A 109 -1.64 6.68 -2.17
N ASN A 110 -1.88 6.48 -0.87
CA ASN A 110 -3.19 6.16 -0.29
C ASN A 110 -3.84 4.93 -0.96
N LEU A 111 -3.05 3.94 -1.33
CA LEU A 111 -3.48 2.64 -1.83
C LEU A 111 -3.15 1.55 -0.79
N CYS A 112 -4.01 0.54 -0.70
CA CYS A 112 -3.80 -0.60 0.18
C CYS A 112 -3.88 -1.89 -0.64
N TYR A 113 -2.97 -2.83 -0.37
CA TYR A 113 -3.05 -4.18 -0.91
C TYR A 113 -3.85 -5.06 0.05
N ILE A 114 -4.76 -5.85 -0.49
CA ILE A 114 -5.55 -6.86 0.21
C ILE A 114 -5.24 -8.20 -0.46
N ASP A 115 -5.06 -9.23 0.37
CA ASP A 115 -4.79 -10.59 -0.09
C ASP A 115 -5.85 -11.06 -1.11
N GLY A 116 -5.40 -11.82 -2.11
CA GLY A 116 -6.17 -12.17 -3.30
C GLY A 116 -5.97 -11.21 -4.48
N GLY A 117 -4.85 -10.49 -4.53
CA GLY A 117 -4.50 -9.63 -5.66
C GLY A 117 -5.37 -8.37 -5.80
N ILE A 118 -5.88 -7.83 -4.69
CA ILE A 118 -6.79 -6.67 -4.72
C ILE A 118 -6.05 -5.42 -4.24
N VAL A 119 -5.96 -4.40 -5.11
CA VAL A 119 -5.50 -3.06 -4.71
C VAL A 119 -6.71 -2.17 -4.51
N SER A 120 -6.98 -1.87 -3.25
CA SER A 120 -8.06 -0.97 -2.86
C SER A 120 -7.54 0.46 -2.74
N ASP A 121 -8.40 1.40 -3.09
CA ASP A 121 -8.13 2.78 -2.74
C ASP A 121 -8.36 2.95 -1.24
N GLY A 122 -7.45 3.66 -0.56
CA GLY A 122 -7.56 3.94 0.88
C GLY A 122 -8.83 4.68 1.29
N SER A 123 -9.72 5.00 0.34
CA SER A 123 -11.09 5.48 0.57
C SER A 123 -12.00 4.41 1.18
N SER A 124 -11.71 3.13 0.94
CA SER A 124 -12.41 2.00 1.60
C SER A 124 -11.76 1.60 2.93
N ALA A 125 -10.64 2.23 3.30
CA ALA A 125 -9.97 2.03 4.59
C ALA A 125 -10.57 2.92 5.70
N THR A 126 -11.90 3.07 5.72
CA THR A 126 -12.63 3.61 6.89
C THR A 126 -12.59 2.67 8.10
N SER A 127 -11.82 1.58 8.03
CA SER A 127 -11.46 0.74 9.17
C SER A 127 -10.13 1.14 9.82
N LYS A 128 -9.52 2.27 9.47
CA LYS A 128 -8.40 2.79 10.26
C LYS A 128 -8.95 3.26 11.59
N SER A 129 -8.47 2.65 12.66
CA SER A 129 -8.84 3.12 14.00
C SER A 129 -8.37 4.55 14.15
N LEU A 130 -9.12 5.38 14.88
CA LEU A 130 -8.76 6.76 15.13
C LEU A 130 -7.35 6.90 15.75
N ALA A 131 -6.87 5.88 16.46
CA ALA A 131 -5.50 5.79 16.94
C ALA A 131 -4.43 5.77 15.82
N GLU A 132 -4.71 5.14 14.69
CA GLU A 132 -3.81 5.13 13.53
C GLU A 132 -3.79 6.50 12.82
N LEU A 133 -4.95 7.14 12.69
CA LEU A 133 -5.07 8.50 12.12
C LEU A 133 -4.27 9.52 12.95
N ILE A 134 -4.39 9.44 14.28
CA ILE A 134 -3.65 10.29 15.22
C ILE A 134 -2.14 10.03 15.13
N LYS A 135 -1.71 8.77 14.97
CA LYS A 135 -0.28 8.42 14.80
C LYS A 135 0.30 8.96 13.49
N SER A 136 -0.50 9.03 12.42
CA SER A 136 -0.09 9.61 11.13
C SER A 136 -0.14 11.15 11.06
N ARG A 137 -0.55 11.84 12.14
CA ARG A 137 -0.76 13.30 12.18
C ARG A 137 -1.65 13.84 11.05
N ASP A 138 -2.66 13.08 10.65
CA ASP A 138 -3.63 13.49 9.64
C ASP A 138 -4.71 14.39 10.25
N ILE A 139 -4.33 15.65 10.49
CA ILE A 139 -5.18 16.67 11.13
C ILE A 139 -6.53 16.85 10.41
N PRO A 140 -6.61 16.87 9.06
CA PRO A 140 -7.89 16.96 8.35
C PRO A 140 -8.87 15.81 8.66
N SER A 141 -8.39 14.58 8.76
CA SER A 141 -9.23 13.43 9.08
C SER A 141 -9.74 13.46 10.53
N ILE A 142 -8.92 13.97 11.46
CA ILE A 142 -9.32 14.18 12.86
C ILE A 142 -10.39 15.28 12.95
N GLU A 143 -10.19 16.37 12.21
CA GLU A 143 -11.13 17.49 12.15
C GLU A 143 -12.50 17.07 11.57
N SER A 144 -12.52 16.16 10.59
CA SER A 144 -13.75 15.60 10.06
C SER A 144 -14.54 14.78 11.10
N GLU A 145 -13.88 13.93 11.88
CA GLU A 145 -14.53 13.14 12.95
C GLU A 145 -14.98 14.03 14.12
N PHE A 146 -14.23 15.09 14.40
CA PHE A 146 -14.59 16.10 15.38
C PHE A 146 -15.84 16.89 14.94
N ASN A 147 -15.89 17.34 13.69
CA ASN A 147 -17.03 18.05 13.13
C ASN A 147 -18.29 17.18 13.10
N ARG A 148 -18.17 15.90 12.75
CA ARG A 148 -19.30 14.94 12.86
C ARG A 148 -19.85 14.84 14.28
N SER A 149 -18.97 14.86 15.28
CA SER A 149 -19.37 14.80 16.71
C SER A 149 -20.03 16.09 17.17
N LEU A 150 -19.59 17.25 16.66
CA LEU A 150 -20.19 18.56 16.95
C LEU A 150 -21.56 18.75 16.28
N GLU A 151 -21.73 18.30 15.04
CA GLU A 151 -23.00 18.40 14.32
C GLU A 151 -24.12 17.60 15.00
N ASN A 152 -23.78 16.45 15.59
CA ASN A 152 -24.75 15.57 16.26
C ASN A 152 -25.01 15.92 17.72
N VAL A 153 -24.37 16.97 18.28
CA VAL A 153 -24.47 17.29 19.72
C VAL A 153 -25.86 17.75 20.14
N ASN A 154 -26.59 18.42 19.24
CA ASN A 154 -27.91 18.96 19.52
C ASN A 154 -29.05 17.99 19.17
N SER A 155 -28.82 17.08 18.23
CA SER A 155 -29.80 16.07 17.80
C SER A 155 -29.70 14.78 18.62
N GLU A 156 -28.47 14.30 18.89
CA GLU A 156 -28.20 12.99 19.48
C GLU A 156 -27.08 13.07 20.54
N PRO A 157 -27.34 13.69 21.71
CA PRO A 157 -26.30 14.01 22.70
C PRO A 157 -25.58 12.78 23.27
N ARG A 158 -26.23 11.61 23.30
CA ARG A 158 -25.59 10.36 23.76
C ARG A 158 -24.54 9.85 22.79
N GLU A 159 -24.83 9.90 21.50
CA GLU A 159 -23.92 9.47 20.43
C GLU A 159 -22.75 10.44 20.29
N ALA A 160 -23.01 11.75 20.42
CA ALA A 160 -21.97 12.77 20.43
C ALA A 160 -20.98 12.60 21.60
N VAL A 161 -21.46 12.28 22.81
CA VAL A 161 -20.60 11.98 23.96
C VAL A 161 -19.79 10.70 23.74
N SER A 162 -20.40 9.64 23.19
CA SER A 162 -19.69 8.40 22.87
C SER A 162 -18.56 8.63 21.86
N ALA A 163 -18.84 9.39 20.79
CA ALA A 163 -17.84 9.76 19.80
C ALA A 163 -16.70 10.60 20.41
N ALA A 164 -17.02 11.58 21.26
CA ALA A 164 -16.02 12.38 21.97
C ALA A 164 -15.14 11.54 22.91
N CYS A 165 -15.71 10.57 23.63
CA CYS A 165 -14.97 9.63 24.46
C CYS A 165 -14.02 8.75 23.62
N ASN A 166 -14.47 8.25 22.47
CA ASN A 166 -13.64 7.47 21.54
C ASN A 166 -12.43 8.29 21.02
N ILE A 167 -12.63 9.59 20.78
CA ILE A 167 -11.56 10.51 20.40
C ILE A 167 -10.54 10.65 21.52
N LEU A 168 -10.97 10.94 22.74
CA LEU A 168 -10.06 11.07 23.89
C LEU A 168 -9.29 9.78 24.17
N GLU A 169 -9.96 8.63 24.13
CA GLU A 169 -9.31 7.33 24.34
C GLU A 169 -8.24 7.07 23.29
N SER A 170 -8.52 7.39 22.03
CA SER A 170 -7.57 7.23 20.92
C SER A 170 -6.35 8.14 21.08
N ILE A 171 -6.53 9.38 21.56
CA ILE A 171 -5.43 10.29 21.88
C ILE A 171 -4.57 9.73 23.01
N PHE A 172 -5.17 9.28 24.12
CA PHE A 172 -4.42 8.74 25.26
C PHE A 172 -3.61 7.49 24.89
N LYS A 173 -4.18 6.58 24.08
CA LYS A 173 -3.46 5.40 23.56
C LYS A 173 -2.22 5.79 22.76
N VAL A 174 -2.29 6.84 21.95
CA VAL A 174 -1.15 7.31 21.14
C VAL A 174 -0.09 7.99 22.02
N VAL A 175 -0.49 8.83 22.97
CA VAL A 175 0.43 9.52 23.88
C VAL A 175 1.18 8.51 24.76
N ASP A 176 0.51 7.52 25.33
CA ASP A 176 1.16 6.46 26.12
C ASP A 176 2.14 5.63 25.29
N SER A 177 1.77 5.33 24.04
CA SER A 177 2.65 4.63 23.10
C SER A 177 3.90 5.45 22.75
N SER A 178 3.75 6.77 22.59
CA SER A 178 4.88 7.68 22.34
C SER A 178 5.79 7.84 23.57
N CYS A 179 5.23 7.85 24.78
CA CYS A 179 6.00 7.94 26.02
C CYS A 179 6.80 6.65 26.31
N LYS A 180 6.26 5.46 25.98
CA LYS A 180 7.00 4.19 26.10
C LYS A 180 8.23 4.11 25.18
N CYS A 181 8.18 4.71 24.00
CA CYS A 181 9.33 4.75 23.09
C CYS A 181 10.44 5.72 23.54
N ASN A 182 10.11 6.82 24.23
CA ASN A 182 11.10 7.78 24.72
C ASN A 182 11.76 7.38 26.06
N GLY A 183 11.24 6.36 26.75
CA GLY A 183 11.80 5.85 28.01
C GLY A 183 12.95 4.84 27.86
N LEU A 184 13.28 4.41 26.64
CA LEU A 184 14.33 3.40 26.38
C LEU A 184 15.66 3.99 25.85
N THR A 185 15.79 5.31 25.78
CA THR A 185 17.01 6.00 25.33
C THR A 185 17.69 6.84 26.42
N SER A 186 17.50 6.49 27.70
CA SER A 186 18.36 7.00 28.78
C SER A 186 18.65 5.91 29.78
N ARG A 187 19.57 5.01 29.40
CA ARG A 187 20.54 4.37 30.29
C ARG A 187 21.81 4.10 29.50
#